data_AF-A0A925WWT1-F1
#
_entry.id   AF-A0A925WWT1-F1
#
_cell.length_a   1.000
_cell.length_b   1.000
_cell.length_c   1.000
_cell.angle_alpha   90.00
_cell.angle_beta   90.00
_cell.angle_gamma   90.00
#
_symmetry.space_group_name_H-M   'P 1'
#
loop_
_entity.id
_entity.type
_entity.pdbx_description
1 polymer ?
#
loop_
_entity_poly.entity_id
_entity_poly.type
_entity_poly.pdbx_seq_one_letter_code
_entity_poly.pdbx_strand_id
1 'polypeptide(L)'
;EHFSDSWADIASVEVTNDATNVTFKINLNPLMNDGVTANNIQTNNFTKYDIGIHTGPGGSTALAVDYSQIFGLSTGMNYWVRSWANQGVNLGGYQAFAWNGSNFNTASPVATSSTVPIDPTATTLTIPLAALGLTNGSSFNFDVWSTFDNPAGQGAYDALARPTITPGAPFSDPNTPGSPTPYDGASGANYATTFYTVVIPVSASTWNVNGDGNWSNAANWQGGVPNAVGAGAVFGTISNAPHTVTVDGPQTVGTITFDNTNAYTIGGANTVTLDVSAGSAGINVLNGSHTISAPLTLNKNTTFTVTPATSTLSVTGAMNASTVSITKAGAGTVVFANVRAAGLSIGAGTVAIQTNGGDTGTSRAGTLSIAGGATPTATLDLRNNDLIVTSGTYAAITNAITFARNAGAWNRPGLTSSAAGAANPKNKTLGTLTGTEFHAAQGAGALFDGFTIANTDILVKFTYYGDVDFNGVVDFDDYSRIDAGFNNNRTGWFNGDVDYNGIVDFDDYSLIDQAFNTQSGTLRRAMAYLDGSDRSDVGMDAPSLQLVAYHLQQFGEQYAAGFLNSVPEPTSALALSGLAALAASRRRRRRN
;
A
#
# COMPACT_ATOMS: atom_id res chain seq x y z
N GLU A 1 -50.42 32.86 -9.40
CA GLU A 1 -49.90 32.39 -10.69
C GLU A 1 -49.76 30.87 -10.59
N HIS A 2 -50.37 30.12 -11.50
CA HIS A 2 -50.28 28.66 -11.51
C HIS A 2 -48.95 28.27 -12.17
N PHE A 3 -47.92 28.00 -11.36
CA PHE A 3 -46.68 27.40 -11.82
C PHE A 3 -46.95 25.91 -12.05
N SER A 4 -46.67 25.39 -13.24
CA SER A 4 -46.91 23.97 -13.53
C SER A 4 -45.91 23.09 -12.80
N ASP A 5 -46.44 22.03 -12.19
CA ASP A 5 -45.84 21.21 -11.13
C ASP A 5 -44.57 20.42 -11.52
N SER A 6 -44.25 20.31 -12.80
CA SER A 6 -43.14 19.48 -13.30
C SER A 6 -41.75 20.11 -13.18
N TRP A 7 -41.63 21.41 -12.90
CA TRP A 7 -40.34 22.12 -12.83
C TRP A 7 -39.71 22.16 -11.43
N ALA A 8 -40.40 21.61 -10.44
CA ALA A 8 -39.96 21.58 -9.05
C ALA A 8 -39.46 20.18 -8.61
N ASP A 9 -39.54 19.19 -9.50
CA ASP A 9 -39.28 17.78 -9.23
C ASP A 9 -37.79 17.45 -9.41
N ILE A 10 -37.09 17.33 -8.28
CA ILE A 10 -35.67 17.03 -8.17
C ILE A 10 -35.47 15.52 -8.35
N ALA A 11 -34.90 15.15 -9.50
CA ALA A 11 -34.55 13.76 -9.78
C ALA A 11 -33.30 13.31 -9.03
N SER A 12 -32.26 14.17 -9.05
CA SER A 12 -30.98 13.90 -8.39
C SER A 12 -30.14 15.17 -8.30
N VAL A 13 -29.14 15.15 -7.43
CA VAL A 13 -28.12 16.20 -7.38
C VAL A 13 -26.75 15.57 -7.52
N GLU A 14 -26.01 16.00 -8.53
CA GLU A 14 -24.59 15.66 -8.69
C GLU A 14 -23.75 16.76 -8.04
N VAL A 15 -22.86 16.35 -7.13
CA VAL A 15 -21.92 17.27 -6.48
C VAL A 15 -20.51 16.97 -6.96
N THR A 16 -19.83 17.98 -7.48
CA THR A 16 -18.43 17.93 -7.90
C THR A 16 -17.68 19.11 -7.31
N ASN A 17 -16.35 19.05 -7.26
CA ASN A 17 -15.54 20.20 -6.87
C ASN A 17 -14.27 20.29 -7.72
N ASP A 18 -13.81 21.52 -7.94
CA ASP A 18 -12.45 21.81 -8.42
C ASP A 18 -11.60 22.33 -7.26
N ALA A 19 -10.44 22.95 -7.56
CA ALA A 19 -9.54 23.48 -6.54
C ALA A 19 -10.11 24.69 -5.75
N THR A 20 -11.18 25.30 -6.23
CA THR A 20 -11.71 26.58 -5.74
C THR A 20 -13.21 26.58 -5.50
N ASN A 21 -13.99 25.73 -6.17
CA ASN A 21 -15.44 25.73 -6.13
C ASN A 21 -16.02 24.33 -5.90
N VAL A 22 -17.16 24.28 -5.24
CA VAL A 22 -18.08 23.14 -5.26
C VAL A 22 -19.24 23.46 -6.20
N THR A 23 -19.66 22.49 -6.99
CA THR A 23 -20.74 22.62 -7.96
C THR A 23 -21.85 21.63 -7.64
N PHE A 24 -23.06 22.14 -7.49
CA PHE A 24 -24.29 21.37 -7.35
C PHE A 24 -25.05 21.44 -8.67
N LYS A 25 -25.10 20.33 -9.40
CA LYS A 25 -25.94 20.17 -10.59
C LYS A 25 -27.23 19.47 -10.18
N ILE A 26 -28.32 20.22 -10.15
CA ILE A 26 -29.65 19.75 -9.79
C ILE A 26 -30.33 19.26 -11.06
N ASN A 27 -30.47 17.94 -11.21
CA ASN A 27 -31.16 17.32 -12.32
C ASN A 27 -32.64 17.16 -11.98
N LEU A 28 -33.51 17.49 -12.92
CA LEU A 28 -34.96 17.49 -12.75
C LEU A 28 -35.59 16.31 -13.51
N ASN A 29 -36.69 15.78 -13.00
CA ASN A 29 -37.40 14.70 -13.67
C ASN A 29 -38.04 15.22 -14.97
N PRO A 30 -37.69 14.66 -16.13
CA PRO A 30 -38.37 15.02 -17.37
C PRO A 30 -39.73 14.31 -17.38
N LEU A 31 -40.81 15.09 -17.21
CA LEU A 31 -42.23 14.74 -17.38
C LEU A 31 -42.98 14.24 -16.13
N MET A 32 -43.84 15.10 -15.59
CA MET A 32 -45.08 14.71 -14.92
C MET A 32 -46.26 15.34 -15.69
N ASN A 33 -46.87 14.54 -16.57
CA ASN A 33 -48.22 14.62 -17.18
C ASN A 33 -49.02 15.96 -17.10
N ASP A 34 -48.96 16.80 -18.14
CA ASP A 34 -50.12 17.63 -18.54
C ASP A 34 -50.43 17.62 -20.06
N GLY A 35 -49.65 16.89 -20.87
CA GLY A 35 -49.87 16.82 -22.32
C GLY A 35 -49.40 18.04 -23.12
N VAL A 36 -48.75 19.02 -22.50
CA VAL A 36 -48.07 20.12 -23.20
C VAL A 36 -46.68 19.67 -23.62
N THR A 37 -46.39 19.78 -24.91
CA THR A 37 -45.11 19.41 -25.52
C THR A 37 -43.91 20.01 -24.79
N ALA A 38 -43.03 19.12 -24.36
CA ALA A 38 -41.78 19.34 -23.66
C ALA A 38 -40.92 20.46 -24.27
N ASN A 39 -40.74 21.54 -23.51
CA ASN A 39 -39.57 22.39 -23.55
C ASN A 39 -39.44 23.10 -22.19
N ASN A 40 -38.69 22.44 -21.29
CA ASN A 40 -37.46 22.96 -20.69
C ASN A 40 -37.55 24.27 -19.95
N ILE A 41 -37.17 24.28 -18.66
CA ILE A 41 -37.01 25.45 -17.77
C ILE A 41 -37.01 26.75 -18.59
N GLN A 42 -38.20 27.30 -18.87
CA GLN A 42 -38.30 28.48 -19.71
C GLN A 42 -37.93 29.68 -18.86
N THR A 43 -37.32 30.66 -19.50
CA THR A 43 -36.73 31.89 -18.94
C THR A 43 -37.68 32.78 -18.15
N ASN A 44 -38.93 32.36 -18.02
CA ASN A 44 -40.03 33.12 -17.47
C ASN A 44 -40.61 32.44 -16.21
N ASN A 45 -40.31 31.14 -15.98
CA ASN A 45 -40.88 30.32 -14.90
C ASN A 45 -39.81 29.42 -14.22
N PHE A 46 -38.77 30.03 -13.68
CA PHE A 46 -37.72 29.30 -12.96
C PHE A 46 -38.11 29.04 -11.50
N THR A 47 -38.22 27.76 -11.12
CA THR A 47 -38.34 27.31 -9.72
C THR A 47 -37.10 27.70 -8.94
N LYS A 48 -37.25 28.15 -7.69
CA LYS A 48 -36.11 28.46 -6.83
C LYS A 48 -35.59 27.18 -6.20
N TYR A 49 -34.28 27.12 -6.03
CA TYR A 49 -33.59 26.02 -5.41
C TYR A 49 -32.80 26.53 -4.21
N ASP A 50 -33.02 25.89 -3.09
CA ASP A 50 -32.39 26.17 -1.81
C ASP A 50 -31.53 24.96 -1.42
N ILE A 51 -30.28 25.20 -1.04
CA ILE A 51 -29.33 24.15 -0.61
C ILE A 51 -28.96 24.41 0.85
N GLY A 52 -29.28 23.48 1.73
CA GLY A 52 -28.86 23.51 3.13
C GLY A 52 -27.60 22.67 3.32
N ILE A 53 -26.59 23.22 3.99
CA ILE A 53 -25.28 22.57 4.18
C ILE A 53 -24.92 22.55 5.67
N HIS A 54 -24.62 21.35 6.17
CA HIS A 54 -24.11 21.08 7.52
C HIS A 54 -22.67 20.59 7.45
N THR A 55 -21.72 21.43 7.86
CA THR A 55 -20.27 21.18 7.77
C THR A 55 -19.64 20.71 9.09
N GLY A 56 -20.42 20.66 10.19
CA GLY A 56 -19.93 20.24 11.50
C GLY A 56 -20.72 20.86 12.67
N PRO A 57 -20.21 20.76 13.92
CA PRO A 57 -20.93 21.23 15.10
C PRO A 57 -21.43 22.68 15.02
N GLY A 58 -22.63 22.94 15.50
CA GLY A 58 -23.29 24.25 15.42
C GLY A 58 -24.26 24.36 14.23
N GLY A 59 -24.59 25.59 13.84
CA GLY A 59 -25.59 25.86 12.79
C GLY A 59 -27.01 26.10 13.33
N SER A 60 -27.92 26.51 12.45
CA SER A 60 -29.34 26.66 12.78
C SER A 60 -30.01 25.29 12.89
N THR A 61 -30.63 25.00 14.03
CA THR A 61 -31.53 23.84 14.17
C THR A 61 -32.99 24.21 13.91
N ALA A 62 -33.26 25.49 13.59
CA ALA A 62 -34.59 25.94 13.24
C ALA A 62 -34.92 25.50 11.81
N LEU A 63 -36.12 24.96 11.63
CA LEU A 63 -36.69 24.65 10.32
C LEU A 63 -37.32 25.88 9.67
N ALA A 64 -37.17 27.06 10.26
CA ALA A 64 -37.56 28.33 9.69
C ALA A 64 -36.29 29.12 9.38
N VAL A 65 -36.15 29.53 8.13
CA VAL A 65 -35.06 30.40 7.66
C VAL A 65 -35.61 31.74 7.17
N ASP A 66 -34.71 32.67 6.83
CA ASP A 66 -35.10 33.99 6.35
C ASP A 66 -36.02 33.91 5.13
N TYR A 67 -36.76 35.00 4.85
CA TYR A 67 -37.82 35.06 3.84
C TYR A 67 -39.06 34.19 4.16
N SER A 68 -39.28 33.88 5.44
CA SER A 68 -40.43 33.09 5.92
C SER A 68 -40.51 31.70 5.26
N GLN A 69 -39.37 31.10 4.94
CA GLN A 69 -39.33 29.74 4.42
C GLN A 69 -39.26 28.76 5.59
N ILE A 70 -39.98 27.64 5.48
CA ILE A 70 -40.00 26.62 6.53
C ILE A 70 -39.38 25.29 6.07
N PHE A 71 -38.07 25.32 5.84
CA PHE A 71 -37.26 24.11 5.68
C PHE A 71 -35.94 24.25 6.44
N GLY A 72 -35.26 23.14 6.72
CA GLY A 72 -33.92 23.16 7.29
C GLY A 72 -33.33 21.78 7.55
N LEU A 73 -32.20 21.78 8.27
CA LEU A 73 -31.55 20.60 8.81
C LEU A 73 -31.54 20.72 10.33
N SER A 74 -32.41 19.97 11.03
CA SER A 74 -32.52 20.07 12.50
C SER A 74 -31.23 19.65 13.24
N THR A 75 -30.34 18.92 12.57
CA THR A 75 -29.01 18.57 13.08
C THR A 75 -28.02 19.73 13.08
N GLY A 76 -28.32 20.83 12.39
CA GLY A 76 -27.55 22.08 12.40
C GLY A 76 -27.16 22.56 11.00
N MET A 77 -27.89 23.49 10.40
CA MET A 77 -27.54 24.06 9.11
C MET A 77 -26.54 25.22 9.25
N ASN A 78 -25.31 25.05 8.77
CA ASN A 78 -24.25 26.06 8.86
C ASN A 78 -24.32 27.07 7.71
N TYR A 79 -24.63 26.60 6.51
CA TYR A 79 -24.76 27.44 5.31
C TYR A 79 -26.06 27.16 4.58
N TRP A 80 -26.54 28.18 3.89
CA TRP A 80 -27.71 28.10 3.03
C TRP A 80 -27.41 28.82 1.72
N VAL A 81 -27.65 28.17 0.59
CA VAL A 81 -27.55 28.79 -0.74
C VAL A 81 -28.97 28.93 -1.28
N ARG A 82 -29.35 30.14 -1.68
CA ARG A 82 -30.66 30.42 -2.29
C ARG A 82 -30.51 30.92 -3.70
N SER A 83 -31.27 30.36 -4.63
CA SER A 83 -31.40 30.89 -5.99
C SER A 83 -32.62 31.80 -6.17
N TRP A 84 -32.59 32.64 -7.20
CA TRP A 84 -33.71 33.48 -7.62
C TRP A 84 -33.83 33.53 -9.15
N ALA A 85 -35.03 33.81 -9.62
CA ALA A 85 -35.35 34.10 -11.01
C ALA A 85 -35.61 35.59 -11.20
N ASN A 86 -35.24 36.15 -12.35
CA ASN A 86 -35.76 37.39 -12.89
C ASN A 86 -36.47 37.06 -14.22
N GLN A 87 -37.39 37.90 -14.70
CA GLN A 87 -38.04 37.64 -16.00
C GLN A 87 -37.07 37.84 -17.17
N GLY A 88 -36.87 36.81 -18.01
CA GLY A 88 -36.09 36.87 -19.26
C GLY A 88 -34.93 35.85 -19.35
N VAL A 89 -34.30 35.74 -20.54
CA VAL A 89 -33.25 34.74 -20.85
C VAL A 89 -32.01 34.95 -19.97
N ASN A 90 -31.61 33.94 -19.19
CA ASN A 90 -30.45 33.96 -18.29
C ASN A 90 -30.46 35.05 -17.21
N LEU A 91 -31.64 35.52 -16.77
CA LEU A 91 -31.74 36.48 -15.67
C LEU A 91 -32.23 35.74 -14.41
N GLY A 92 -31.32 35.48 -13.48
CA GLY A 92 -31.56 34.79 -12.22
C GLY A 92 -30.22 34.61 -11.53
N GLY A 93 -30.15 34.43 -10.23
CA GLY A 93 -28.86 34.35 -9.54
C GLY A 93 -28.92 33.45 -8.32
N TYR A 94 -27.81 33.39 -7.59
CA TYR A 94 -27.81 32.74 -6.30
C TYR A 94 -26.89 33.49 -5.33
N GLN A 95 -27.13 33.27 -4.04
CA GLN A 95 -26.33 33.81 -2.95
C GLN A 95 -26.17 32.76 -1.86
N ALA A 96 -24.94 32.64 -1.34
CA ALA A 96 -24.67 31.86 -0.15
C ALA A 96 -24.78 32.72 1.12
N PHE A 97 -25.32 32.12 2.16
CA PHE A 97 -25.49 32.68 3.49
C PHE A 97 -24.83 31.75 4.52
N ALA A 98 -24.29 32.35 5.58
CA ALA A 98 -23.64 31.67 6.70
C ALA A 98 -24.36 31.99 8.01
N TRP A 99 -24.56 30.96 8.83
CA TRP A 99 -25.14 31.10 10.17
C TRP A 99 -24.16 31.79 11.12
N ASN A 100 -24.61 32.85 11.80
CA ASN A 100 -23.78 33.60 12.76
C ASN A 100 -24.09 33.32 14.24
N GLY A 101 -24.98 32.36 14.52
CA GLY A 101 -25.48 32.07 15.88
C GLY A 101 -26.89 32.59 16.16
N SER A 102 -27.42 33.48 15.32
CA SER A 102 -28.76 34.08 15.50
C SER A 102 -29.59 34.16 14.22
N ASN A 103 -28.96 34.43 13.07
CA ASN A 103 -29.59 34.49 11.76
C ASN A 103 -28.58 34.10 10.65
N PHE A 104 -29.08 33.99 9.41
CA PHE A 104 -28.25 33.77 8.23
C PHE A 104 -27.84 35.11 7.62
N ASN A 105 -26.54 35.37 7.57
CA ASN A 105 -25.98 36.57 6.92
C ASN A 105 -25.26 36.17 5.62
N THR A 106 -24.99 37.13 4.73
CA THR A 106 -24.17 36.88 3.53
C THR A 106 -22.85 36.19 3.90
N ALA A 107 -22.54 35.09 3.21
CA ALA A 107 -21.29 34.37 3.41
C ALA A 107 -20.06 35.24 3.10
N SER A 108 -18.94 34.95 3.75
CA SER A 108 -17.67 35.65 3.52
C SER A 108 -16.57 34.65 3.15
N PRO A 109 -15.89 34.78 2.00
CA PRO A 109 -16.11 35.80 0.97
C PRO A 109 -17.50 35.72 0.35
N VAL A 110 -17.98 36.86 -0.17
CA VAL A 110 -19.30 36.97 -0.81
C VAL A 110 -19.37 36.01 -1.99
N ALA A 111 -20.25 35.01 -1.90
CA ALA A 111 -20.50 34.04 -2.96
C ALA A 111 -21.88 34.30 -3.57
N THR A 112 -21.87 35.14 -4.60
CA THR A 112 -23.06 35.52 -5.36
C THR A 112 -22.80 35.37 -6.85
N SER A 113 -23.79 34.87 -7.59
CA SER A 113 -23.82 34.98 -9.06
C SER A 113 -25.05 35.75 -9.50
N SER A 114 -24.90 36.59 -10.52
CA SER A 114 -26.00 37.29 -11.17
C SER A 114 -26.68 36.46 -12.27
N THR A 115 -26.15 35.27 -12.56
CA THR A 115 -26.68 34.30 -13.51
C THR A 115 -26.71 32.90 -12.89
N VAL A 116 -27.72 32.10 -13.20
CA VAL A 116 -27.72 30.66 -12.94
C VAL A 116 -27.73 29.95 -14.29
N PRO A 117 -26.76 29.06 -14.58
CA PRO A 117 -26.84 28.19 -15.75
C PRO A 117 -28.10 27.32 -15.68
N ILE A 118 -28.90 27.41 -16.74
CA ILE A 118 -30.14 26.67 -16.90
C ILE A 118 -30.03 25.83 -18.17
N ASP A 119 -30.22 24.53 -18.01
CA ASP A 119 -30.41 23.56 -19.07
C ASP A 119 -31.89 23.13 -19.07
N PRO A 120 -32.43 22.71 -20.22
CA PRO A 120 -33.62 21.86 -20.31
C PRO A 120 -34.10 21.10 -19.08
N THR A 121 -33.19 20.36 -18.47
CA THR A 121 -33.48 19.35 -17.46
C THR A 121 -32.64 19.51 -16.21
N ALA A 122 -31.85 20.58 -16.11
CA ALA A 122 -30.98 20.78 -14.97
C ALA A 122 -30.66 22.26 -14.72
N THR A 123 -30.30 22.57 -13.48
CA THR A 123 -29.69 23.86 -13.14
C THR A 123 -28.43 23.64 -12.31
N THR A 124 -27.49 24.56 -12.39
CA THR A 124 -26.17 24.40 -11.76
C THR A 124 -25.83 25.60 -10.88
N LEU A 125 -25.43 25.32 -9.64
CA LEU A 125 -24.99 26.32 -8.66
C LEU A 125 -23.54 26.03 -8.27
N THR A 126 -22.62 26.95 -8.57
CA THR A 126 -21.18 26.79 -8.33
C THR A 126 -20.70 27.76 -7.27
N ILE A 127 -20.41 27.28 -6.06
CA ILE A 127 -20.09 28.11 -4.90
C ILE A 127 -18.60 28.00 -4.57
N PRO A 128 -17.87 29.12 -4.34
CA PRO A 128 -16.51 29.08 -3.84
C PRO A 128 -16.41 28.29 -2.52
N LEU A 129 -15.46 27.36 -2.45
CA LEU A 129 -15.23 26.53 -1.26
C LEU A 129 -14.98 27.40 -0.02
N ALA A 130 -14.20 28.47 -0.16
CA ALA A 130 -13.87 29.40 0.92
C ALA A 130 -15.11 30.08 1.52
N ALA A 131 -16.15 30.36 0.71
CA ALA A 131 -17.39 30.99 1.20
C ALA A 131 -18.20 30.05 2.12
N LEU A 132 -18.00 28.74 1.96
CA LEU A 132 -18.60 27.70 2.77
C LEU A 132 -17.66 27.18 3.87
N GLY A 133 -16.51 27.86 4.08
CA GLY A 133 -15.49 27.40 5.03
C GLY A 133 -14.90 26.02 4.69
N LEU A 134 -15.03 25.57 3.44
CA LEU A 134 -14.58 24.25 2.98
C LEU A 134 -13.14 24.31 2.46
N THR A 135 -12.38 23.27 2.77
CA THR A 135 -11.02 23.01 2.27
C THR A 135 -10.92 21.58 1.74
N ASN A 136 -9.79 21.21 1.12
CA ASN A 136 -9.52 19.81 0.74
C ASN A 136 -9.71 18.88 1.96
N GLY A 137 -10.44 17.78 1.79
CA GLY A 137 -10.79 16.83 2.84
C GLY A 137 -11.94 17.25 3.76
N SER A 138 -12.50 18.45 3.60
CA SER A 138 -13.73 18.82 4.32
C SER A 138 -14.89 17.95 3.85
N SER A 139 -15.71 17.49 4.78
CA SER A 139 -16.94 16.75 4.49
C SER A 139 -18.15 17.52 5.00
N PHE A 140 -19.27 17.38 4.31
CA PHE A 140 -20.53 18.00 4.71
C PHE A 140 -21.74 17.14 4.33
N ASN A 141 -22.78 17.28 5.15
CA ASN A 141 -24.12 16.81 4.83
C ASN A 141 -24.90 17.94 4.15
N PHE A 142 -25.77 17.61 3.20
CA PHE A 142 -26.63 18.58 2.54
C PHE A 142 -27.99 17.99 2.17
N ASP A 143 -28.93 18.89 1.88
CA ASP A 143 -30.17 18.58 1.17
C ASP A 143 -30.48 19.74 0.22
N VAL A 144 -31.33 19.48 -0.78
CA VAL A 144 -31.74 20.45 -1.80
C VAL A 144 -33.24 20.49 -1.88
N TRP A 145 -33.80 21.70 -1.85
CA TRP A 145 -35.24 21.95 -1.85
C TRP A 145 -35.65 22.81 -3.03
N SER A 146 -36.82 22.52 -3.59
CA SER A 146 -37.48 23.41 -4.54
C SER A 146 -38.51 24.29 -3.82
N THR A 147 -38.52 25.58 -4.14
CA THR A 147 -39.36 26.61 -3.49
C THR A 147 -39.90 27.64 -4.50
N PHE A 148 -40.89 28.43 -4.08
CA PHE A 148 -41.52 29.50 -4.88
C PHE A 148 -41.66 30.80 -4.08
N ASP A 149 -41.87 31.94 -4.77
CA ASP A 149 -42.10 33.24 -4.12
C ASP A 149 -43.53 33.34 -3.57
N ASN A 150 -43.67 33.36 -2.24
CA ASN A 150 -44.88 33.82 -1.56
C ASN A 150 -44.56 34.28 -0.12
N PRO A 151 -44.99 35.47 0.32
CA PRO A 151 -44.69 36.02 1.66
C PRO A 151 -45.38 35.36 2.86
N ALA A 152 -45.75 34.07 2.81
CA ALA A 152 -46.59 33.45 3.85
C ALA A 152 -46.14 32.04 4.30
N GLY A 153 -44.87 31.85 4.69
CA GLY A 153 -44.52 30.66 5.47
C GLY A 153 -44.41 29.35 4.67
N GLN A 154 -44.03 29.37 3.39
CA GLN A 154 -44.08 28.17 2.56
C GLN A 154 -42.98 27.15 2.90
N GLY A 155 -43.36 25.87 2.94
CA GLY A 155 -42.44 24.73 3.01
C GLY A 155 -41.92 24.32 1.63
N ALA A 156 -40.98 23.38 1.62
CA ALA A 156 -40.45 22.80 0.39
C ALA A 156 -41.57 22.16 -0.45
N TYR A 157 -41.51 22.33 -1.77
CA TYR A 157 -42.40 21.66 -2.72
C TYR A 157 -41.87 20.28 -3.09
N ASP A 158 -40.54 20.17 -3.14
CA ASP A 158 -39.81 18.92 -3.26
C ASP A 158 -38.50 18.99 -2.48
N ALA A 159 -37.93 17.83 -2.22
CA ALA A 159 -36.64 17.67 -1.58
C ALA A 159 -35.87 16.49 -2.18
N LEU A 160 -34.56 16.64 -2.34
CA LEU A 160 -33.68 15.53 -2.79
C LEU A 160 -33.81 14.31 -1.88
N ALA A 161 -33.92 14.52 -0.57
CA ALA A 161 -34.13 13.45 0.40
C ALA A 161 -35.55 12.82 0.37
N ARG A 162 -36.45 13.26 -0.53
CA ARG A 162 -37.83 12.73 -0.66
C ARG A 162 -38.26 12.51 -2.13
N PRO A 163 -37.53 11.72 -2.92
CA PRO A 163 -37.66 11.66 -4.39
C PRO A 163 -38.92 10.93 -4.92
N THR A 164 -39.85 10.55 -4.06
CA THR A 164 -41.03 9.73 -4.42
C THR A 164 -42.32 10.54 -4.50
N ILE A 165 -42.27 11.83 -4.20
CA ILE A 165 -43.45 12.71 -4.23
C ILE A 165 -43.42 13.55 -5.50
N THR A 166 -44.44 13.37 -6.32
CA THR A 166 -44.74 14.32 -7.39
C THR A 166 -45.07 15.68 -6.78
N PRO A 167 -44.35 16.75 -7.12
CA PRO A 167 -44.67 18.08 -6.63
C PRO A 167 -46.06 18.51 -7.12
N GLY A 168 -46.76 19.32 -6.34
CA GLY A 168 -48.11 19.80 -6.68
C GLY A 168 -48.71 20.73 -5.63
N ALA A 169 -48.16 20.68 -4.42
CA ALA A 169 -48.39 21.61 -3.33
C ALA A 169 -47.13 21.61 -2.44
N PRO A 170 -46.87 22.68 -1.64
CA PRO A 170 -45.83 22.59 -0.62
C PRO A 170 -46.18 21.45 0.34
N PHE A 171 -45.17 20.81 0.92
CA PHE A 171 -45.39 19.73 1.90
C PHE A 171 -46.37 20.20 2.98
N SER A 172 -47.51 19.50 3.09
CA SER A 172 -48.61 19.87 3.95
C SER A 172 -48.52 19.22 5.34
N ASP A 173 -48.98 19.95 6.35
CA ASP A 173 -49.12 19.42 7.70
C ASP A 173 -50.08 18.24 7.72
N PRO A 174 -49.64 17.04 8.19
CA PRO A 174 -50.52 15.89 8.32
C PRO A 174 -51.70 16.15 9.26
N ASN A 175 -51.62 17.15 10.14
CA ASN A 175 -52.69 17.53 11.07
C ASN A 175 -53.55 18.70 10.58
N THR A 176 -53.09 19.45 9.57
CA THR A 176 -53.79 20.64 9.06
C THR A 176 -53.70 20.72 7.53
N PRO A 177 -54.56 19.97 6.80
CA PRO A 177 -54.53 19.98 5.33
C PRO A 177 -54.66 21.40 4.76
N GLY A 178 -53.63 21.86 4.04
CA GLY A 178 -53.57 23.21 3.47
C GLY A 178 -52.66 24.21 4.22
N SER A 179 -52.12 23.85 5.39
CA SER A 179 -51.04 24.60 6.05
C SER A 179 -49.69 23.95 5.70
N PRO A 180 -48.67 24.71 5.29
CA PRO A 180 -47.35 24.15 4.99
C PRO A 180 -46.67 23.65 6.27
N THR A 181 -46.11 22.44 6.23
CA THR A 181 -45.25 21.90 7.29
C THR A 181 -43.82 22.36 7.13
N PRO A 182 -43.11 22.63 8.25
CA PRO A 182 -41.66 22.73 8.22
C PRO A 182 -41.04 21.42 7.72
N TYR A 183 -40.24 21.49 6.67
CA TYR A 183 -39.51 20.34 6.15
C TYR A 183 -38.15 20.21 6.84
N ASP A 184 -37.85 19.01 7.34
CA ASP A 184 -36.56 18.70 7.96
C ASP A 184 -35.83 17.62 7.16
N GLY A 185 -34.76 18.01 6.47
CA GLY A 185 -33.92 17.08 5.71
C GLY A 185 -33.10 16.13 6.60
N ALA A 186 -33.10 16.32 7.92
CA ALA A 186 -32.26 15.59 8.86
C ALA A 186 -33.00 14.56 9.74
N SER A 187 -34.31 14.32 9.56
CA SER A 187 -35.09 13.41 10.43
C SER A 187 -35.75 12.23 9.71
N GLY A 188 -35.51 11.00 10.19
CA GLY A 188 -36.24 9.77 9.80
C GLY A 188 -35.44 8.76 8.95
N ALA A 189 -35.81 7.48 8.99
CA ALA A 189 -35.08 6.38 8.32
C ALA A 189 -35.12 6.43 6.77
N ASN A 190 -36.02 7.23 6.20
CA ASN A 190 -36.15 7.46 4.76
C ASN A 190 -35.59 8.83 4.31
N TYR A 191 -35.07 9.63 5.24
CA TYR A 191 -34.56 10.98 4.99
C TYR A 191 -33.08 11.01 5.38
N ALA A 192 -32.22 10.64 4.44
CA ALA A 192 -30.78 10.76 4.60
C ALA A 192 -30.31 12.05 3.93
N THR A 193 -29.72 12.96 4.69
CA THR A 193 -28.94 14.05 4.08
C THR A 193 -27.84 13.43 3.22
N THR A 194 -27.71 13.89 1.99
CA THR A 194 -26.64 13.46 1.10
C THR A 194 -25.29 13.91 1.66
N PHE A 195 -24.26 13.09 1.49
CA PHE A 195 -22.92 13.33 2.02
C PHE A 195 -21.92 13.59 0.89
N TYR A 196 -21.05 14.60 1.07
CA TYR A 196 -19.98 14.90 0.13
C TYR A 196 -18.66 15.18 0.85
N THR A 197 -17.54 14.81 0.23
CA THR A 197 -16.19 15.17 0.68
C THR A 197 -15.46 15.90 -0.44
N VAL A 198 -14.95 17.09 -0.12
CA VAL A 198 -14.19 17.92 -1.05
C VAL A 198 -12.84 17.27 -1.33
N VAL A 199 -12.55 17.02 -2.61
CA VAL A 199 -11.27 16.49 -3.08
C VAL A 199 -10.68 17.47 -4.08
N ILE A 200 -9.68 18.25 -3.66
CA ILE A 200 -8.99 19.16 -4.58
C ILE A 200 -7.92 18.37 -5.34
N PRO A 201 -8.03 18.19 -6.67
CA PRO A 201 -6.93 17.66 -7.46
C PRO A 201 -5.88 18.76 -7.56
N VAL A 202 -4.79 18.59 -6.82
CA VAL A 202 -3.61 19.43 -6.97
C VAL A 202 -2.91 19.03 -8.27
N SER A 203 -2.87 19.94 -9.23
CA SER A 203 -2.09 19.78 -10.46
C SER A 203 -0.66 19.42 -10.09
N ALA A 204 -0.11 18.38 -10.74
CA ALA A 204 1.24 17.92 -10.43
C ALA A 204 2.28 19.00 -10.82
N SER A 205 3.22 19.26 -9.92
CA SER A 205 4.36 20.13 -10.17
C SER A 205 5.48 19.33 -10.81
N THR A 206 6.06 19.84 -11.90
CA THR A 206 7.12 19.14 -12.65
C THR A 206 8.46 19.83 -12.46
N TRP A 207 9.50 19.06 -12.14
CA TRP A 207 10.87 19.55 -12.08
C TRP A 207 11.28 20.15 -13.42
N ASN A 208 11.75 21.38 -13.41
CA ASN A 208 11.93 22.24 -14.59
C ASN A 208 13.40 22.67 -14.79
N VAL A 209 14.35 21.98 -14.16
CA VAL A 209 15.78 22.28 -14.31
C VAL A 209 16.54 21.03 -14.76
N ASN A 210 17.35 21.18 -15.81
CA ASN A 210 18.31 20.16 -16.20
C ASN A 210 19.60 20.31 -15.37
N GLY A 211 19.53 19.95 -14.10
CA GLY A 211 20.62 20.09 -13.15
C GLY A 211 20.18 19.77 -11.73
N ASP A 212 21.17 19.73 -10.83
CA ASP A 212 20.93 19.69 -9.39
C ASP A 212 20.19 20.94 -8.91
N GLY A 213 19.46 20.81 -7.80
CA GLY A 213 18.84 21.98 -7.18
C GLY A 213 18.06 21.67 -5.92
N ASN A 214 17.68 22.73 -5.21
CA ASN A 214 16.85 22.64 -4.01
C ASN A 214 15.38 22.42 -4.37
N TRP A 215 14.70 21.56 -3.60
CA TRP A 215 13.27 21.32 -3.73
C TRP A 215 12.47 22.58 -3.46
N SER A 216 12.83 23.38 -2.46
CA SER A 216 12.03 24.54 -2.05
C SER A 216 12.14 25.74 -3.01
N ASN A 217 13.00 25.69 -4.03
CA ASN A 217 13.16 26.78 -4.98
C ASN A 217 12.06 26.72 -6.05
N ALA A 218 11.15 27.70 -6.04
CA ALA A 218 10.04 27.79 -6.99
C ALA A 218 10.47 27.84 -8.46
N ALA A 219 11.64 28.40 -8.78
CA ALA A 219 12.14 28.43 -10.16
C ALA A 219 12.48 27.03 -10.71
N ASN A 220 12.68 26.06 -9.82
CA ASN A 220 12.97 24.68 -10.20
C ASN A 220 11.70 23.88 -10.56
N TRP A 221 10.51 24.45 -10.41
CA TRP A 221 9.24 23.75 -10.62
C TRP A 221 8.33 24.49 -11.60
N GLN A 222 7.82 23.76 -12.58
CA GLN A 222 6.63 24.17 -13.33
C GLN A 222 5.39 23.76 -12.52
N GLY A 223 4.47 24.70 -12.27
CA GLY A 223 3.29 24.46 -11.43
C GLY A 223 3.45 24.84 -9.95
N GLY A 224 4.59 25.44 -9.57
CA GLY A 224 4.89 25.83 -8.19
C GLY A 224 5.54 24.71 -7.38
N VAL A 225 6.07 25.01 -6.19
CA VAL A 225 6.75 24.01 -5.35
C VAL A 225 5.72 23.01 -4.80
N PRO A 226 5.87 21.69 -5.06
CA PRO A 226 4.99 20.70 -4.46
C PRO A 226 5.34 20.54 -2.97
N ASN A 227 4.49 21.09 -2.10
CA ASN A 227 4.62 20.99 -0.64
C ASN A 227 3.25 21.10 0.07
N ALA A 228 2.33 20.17 -0.24
CA ALA A 228 1.01 20.10 0.38
C ALA A 228 0.47 18.66 0.37
N VAL A 229 -0.49 18.38 1.25
CA VAL A 229 -1.24 17.11 1.24
C VAL A 229 -1.86 16.89 -0.13
N GLY A 230 -1.61 15.73 -0.73
CA GLY A 230 -2.06 15.38 -2.07
C GLY A 230 -1.15 15.87 -3.21
N ALA A 231 -0.20 16.79 -2.97
CA ALA A 231 0.61 17.41 -4.03
C ALA A 231 1.37 16.36 -4.86
N GLY A 232 1.42 16.54 -6.18
CA GLY A 232 2.22 15.69 -7.06
C GLY A 232 3.56 16.33 -7.37
N ALA A 233 4.65 15.58 -7.18
CA ALA A 233 5.99 15.94 -7.65
C ALA A 233 6.39 15.04 -8.81
N VAL A 234 6.65 15.62 -9.98
CA VAL A 234 6.99 14.89 -11.22
C VAL A 234 8.41 15.21 -11.63
N PHE A 235 9.24 14.18 -11.70
CA PHE A 235 10.61 14.21 -12.20
C PHE A 235 10.63 13.68 -13.63
N GLY A 236 10.32 14.58 -14.57
CA GLY A 236 10.13 14.25 -15.99
C GLY A 236 11.40 14.31 -16.83
N THR A 237 11.22 14.44 -18.14
CA THR A 237 12.24 14.22 -19.18
C THR A 237 13.25 15.35 -19.38
N ILE A 238 13.14 16.47 -18.64
CA ILE A 238 14.05 17.62 -18.83
C ILE A 238 15.51 17.30 -18.50
N SER A 239 15.73 16.33 -17.60
CA SER A 239 17.06 15.88 -17.22
C SER A 239 17.71 15.01 -18.31
N ASN A 240 18.94 15.35 -18.69
CA ASN A 240 19.75 14.59 -19.65
C ASN A 240 20.96 13.87 -19.02
N ALA A 241 21.10 13.89 -17.70
CA ALA A 241 22.15 13.23 -16.93
C ALA A 241 21.64 12.93 -15.49
N PRO A 242 22.32 12.10 -14.69
CA PRO A 242 21.92 11.92 -13.30
C PRO A 242 21.98 13.24 -12.50
N HIS A 243 20.92 13.58 -11.76
CA HIS A 243 20.84 14.80 -10.94
C HIS A 243 20.28 14.53 -9.54
N THR A 244 20.66 15.37 -8.59
CA THR A 244 20.18 15.37 -7.22
C THR A 244 19.23 16.54 -6.95
N VAL A 245 18.03 16.20 -6.50
CA VAL A 245 17.04 17.13 -5.97
C VAL A 245 17.17 17.14 -4.46
N THR A 246 17.68 18.25 -3.92
CA THR A 246 18.00 18.40 -2.51
C THR A 246 16.75 18.82 -1.72
N VAL A 247 16.32 17.97 -0.80
CA VAL A 247 15.27 18.23 0.20
C VAL A 247 15.86 19.12 1.29
N ASP A 248 15.84 20.42 1.06
CA ASP A 248 16.49 21.46 1.87
C ASP A 248 15.62 21.98 3.03
N GLY A 249 14.36 21.57 3.07
CA GLY A 249 13.45 21.66 4.23
C GLY A 249 12.41 20.54 4.15
N PRO A 250 11.63 20.26 5.21
CA PRO A 250 10.58 19.24 5.18
C PRO A 250 9.58 19.49 4.04
N GLN A 251 9.27 18.44 3.28
CA GLN A 251 8.32 18.51 2.16
C GLN A 251 7.16 17.54 2.38
N THR A 252 5.96 17.93 1.98
CA THR A 252 4.77 17.06 1.98
C THR A 252 4.22 16.92 0.58
N VAL A 253 3.99 15.69 0.13
CA VAL A 253 3.43 15.36 -1.19
C VAL A 253 2.50 14.17 -1.07
N GLY A 254 1.50 14.06 -1.94
CA GLY A 254 0.69 12.85 -2.08
C GLY A 254 1.27 11.85 -3.08
N THR A 255 1.98 12.35 -4.09
CA THR A 255 2.60 11.50 -5.11
C THR A 255 3.98 11.98 -5.53
N ILE A 256 4.87 11.03 -5.79
CA ILE A 256 6.15 11.26 -6.47
C ILE A 256 6.15 10.40 -7.73
N THR A 257 6.43 11.00 -8.88
CA THR A 257 6.50 10.28 -10.16
C THR A 257 7.84 10.55 -10.83
N PHE A 258 8.55 9.48 -11.19
CA PHE A 258 9.73 9.53 -12.03
C PHE A 258 9.40 9.04 -13.43
N ASP A 259 9.71 9.87 -14.43
CA ASP A 259 9.54 9.54 -15.85
C ASP A 259 10.75 10.05 -16.65
N ASN A 260 11.90 9.44 -16.38
CA ASN A 260 13.14 9.75 -17.08
C ASN A 260 14.08 8.54 -17.07
N THR A 261 14.77 8.29 -18.18
CA THR A 261 15.79 7.24 -18.23
C THR A 261 17.04 7.59 -17.40
N ASN A 262 17.33 8.88 -17.22
CA ASN A 262 18.41 9.37 -16.38
C ASN A 262 17.98 9.42 -14.91
N ALA A 263 18.90 9.05 -14.02
CA ALA A 263 18.60 8.91 -12.60
C ALA A 263 18.39 10.26 -11.89
N TYR A 264 17.19 10.51 -11.39
CA TYR A 264 17.00 11.44 -10.27
C TYR A 264 17.35 10.78 -8.92
N THR A 265 18.01 11.56 -8.07
CA THR A 265 18.20 11.28 -6.64
C THR A 265 17.46 12.32 -5.81
N ILE A 266 16.43 11.93 -5.06
CA ILE A 266 15.83 12.79 -4.04
C ILE A 266 16.63 12.60 -2.76
N GLY A 267 17.49 13.56 -2.44
CA GLY A 267 18.45 13.46 -1.33
C GLY A 267 18.39 14.66 -0.39
N GLY A 268 19.07 14.60 0.74
CA GLY A 268 19.08 15.66 1.74
C GLY A 268 18.73 15.16 3.13
N ALA A 269 18.99 15.99 4.15
CA ALA A 269 18.78 15.61 5.55
C ALA A 269 17.32 15.73 6.00
N ASN A 270 16.49 16.47 5.26
CA ASN A 270 15.10 16.72 5.65
C ASN A 270 14.14 15.65 5.10
N THR A 271 13.02 15.48 5.80
CA THR A 271 12.04 14.43 5.51
C THR A 271 11.11 14.81 4.36
N VAL A 272 10.79 13.85 3.50
CA VAL A 272 9.63 13.90 2.59
C VAL A 272 8.50 13.09 3.19
N THR A 273 7.34 13.72 3.37
CA THR A 273 6.13 13.13 3.95
C THR A 273 5.15 12.79 2.84
N LEU A 274 4.71 11.53 2.78
CA LEU A 274 3.71 11.05 1.84
C LEU A 274 2.33 11.08 2.49
N ASP A 275 1.48 12.01 2.06
CA ASP A 275 0.16 12.25 2.65
C ASP A 275 -0.89 12.66 1.61
N VAL A 276 -2.11 12.16 1.80
CA VAL A 276 -3.29 12.41 0.95
C VAL A 276 -4.53 12.58 1.83
N SER A 277 -5.50 13.38 1.39
CA SER A 277 -6.75 13.61 2.14
C SER A 277 -7.62 12.35 2.21
N ALA A 278 -7.60 11.52 1.17
CA ALA A 278 -8.27 10.24 1.11
C ALA A 278 -7.48 9.24 0.24
N GLY A 279 -7.71 7.94 0.46
CA GLY A 279 -7.07 6.87 -0.32
C GLY A 279 -5.63 6.59 0.10
N SER A 280 -4.76 6.39 -0.88
CA SER A 280 -3.35 6.02 -0.69
C SER A 280 -2.42 6.99 -1.41
N ALA A 281 -1.28 7.28 -0.80
CA ALA A 281 -0.19 7.99 -1.45
C ALA A 281 0.54 7.08 -2.46
N GLY A 282 1.39 7.66 -3.32
CA GLY A 282 2.05 6.89 -4.38
C GLY A 282 3.47 7.33 -4.70
N ILE A 283 4.35 6.37 -5.00
CA ILE A 283 5.64 6.62 -5.65
C ILE A 283 5.70 5.78 -6.92
N ASN A 284 5.78 6.44 -8.07
CA ASN A 284 5.67 5.81 -9.38
C ASN A 284 6.98 5.97 -10.15
N VAL A 285 7.49 4.89 -10.72
CA VAL A 285 8.60 4.89 -11.68
C VAL A 285 8.05 4.38 -13.00
N LEU A 286 7.91 5.30 -13.96
CA LEU A 286 7.45 5.00 -15.31
C LEU A 286 8.60 4.62 -16.23
N ASN A 287 9.79 5.15 -15.99
CA ASN A 287 11.00 4.87 -16.76
C ASN A 287 12.25 5.07 -15.89
N GLY A 288 13.37 4.45 -16.27
CA GLY A 288 14.68 4.62 -15.61
C GLY A 288 14.80 4.02 -14.21
N SER A 289 15.95 4.24 -13.58
CA SER A 289 16.21 3.83 -12.20
C SER A 289 16.59 5.02 -11.34
N HIS A 290 16.02 5.11 -10.15
CA HIS A 290 16.04 6.32 -9.33
C HIS A 290 16.35 6.00 -7.87
N THR A 291 16.75 7.04 -7.14
CA THR A 291 17.07 6.91 -5.71
C THR A 291 16.30 7.93 -4.89
N ILE A 292 15.83 7.50 -3.73
CA ILE A 292 15.36 8.36 -2.64
C ILE A 292 16.26 8.07 -1.44
N SER A 293 17.20 8.98 -1.19
CA SER A 293 18.11 8.93 -0.04
C SER A 293 17.70 9.86 1.09
N ALA A 294 16.79 10.81 0.83
CA ALA A 294 16.15 11.60 1.87
C ALA A 294 15.26 10.73 2.79
N PRO A 295 15.15 11.03 4.09
CA PRO A 295 14.22 10.35 4.98
C PRO A 295 12.77 10.42 4.47
N LEU A 296 12.00 9.35 4.64
CA LEU A 296 10.59 9.26 4.26
C LEU A 296 9.70 9.04 5.49
N THR A 297 8.56 9.72 5.53
CA THR A 297 7.46 9.41 6.45
C THR A 297 6.20 9.11 5.64
N LEU A 298 5.55 7.98 5.90
CA LEU A 298 4.32 7.58 5.24
C LEU A 298 3.14 7.79 6.17
N ASN A 299 2.39 8.89 6.01
CA ASN A 299 1.20 9.20 6.82
C ASN A 299 -0.03 8.39 6.38
N LYS A 300 -0.02 7.90 5.14
CA LYS A 300 -1.07 7.07 4.54
C LYS A 300 -0.46 5.80 3.96
N ASN A 301 -1.32 4.80 3.75
CA ASN A 301 -0.96 3.65 2.93
C ASN A 301 -0.35 4.14 1.62
N THR A 302 0.75 3.53 1.21
CA THR A 302 1.54 4.01 0.08
C THR A 302 1.81 2.88 -0.90
N THR A 303 1.52 3.15 -2.17
CA THR A 303 1.82 2.22 -3.26
C THR A 303 3.10 2.65 -3.97
N PHE A 304 4.10 1.77 -4.00
CA PHE A 304 5.30 1.92 -4.81
C PHE A 304 5.09 1.14 -6.11
N THR A 305 4.95 1.85 -7.23
CA THR A 305 4.77 1.26 -8.56
C THR A 305 6.05 1.43 -9.37
N VAL A 306 6.73 0.34 -9.71
CA VAL A 306 7.89 0.38 -10.62
C VAL A 306 7.51 -0.41 -11.87
N THR A 307 7.12 0.30 -12.92
CA THR A 307 6.44 -0.30 -14.08
C THR A 307 7.38 -1.16 -14.92
N PRO A 308 8.52 -0.64 -15.43
CA PRO A 308 9.38 -1.45 -16.28
C PRO A 308 10.14 -2.49 -15.45
N ALA A 309 10.21 -3.74 -15.95
CA ALA A 309 10.89 -4.83 -15.27
C ALA A 309 12.38 -4.58 -15.02
N THR A 310 13.02 -3.78 -15.88
CA THR A 310 14.45 -3.41 -15.79
C THR A 310 14.71 -2.21 -14.87
N SER A 311 13.66 -1.55 -14.39
CA SER A 311 13.76 -0.34 -13.57
C SER A 311 13.86 -0.69 -12.09
N THR A 312 14.60 0.14 -11.35
CA THR A 312 14.75 0.03 -9.91
C THR A 312 14.52 1.37 -9.23
N LEU A 313 13.73 1.37 -8.15
CA LEU A 313 13.68 2.46 -7.19
C LEU A 313 14.45 2.06 -5.93
N SER A 314 15.52 2.76 -5.61
CA SER A 314 16.30 2.56 -4.39
C SER A 314 15.88 3.56 -3.32
N VAL A 315 15.27 3.09 -2.24
CA VAL A 315 14.92 3.89 -1.06
C VAL A 315 15.91 3.57 0.04
N THR A 316 16.96 4.38 0.12
CA THR A 316 18.09 4.21 1.05
C THR A 316 17.98 5.10 2.29
N GLY A 317 17.15 6.14 2.23
CA GLY A 317 16.81 6.97 3.39
C GLY A 317 16.00 6.20 4.43
N ALA A 318 16.10 6.62 5.70
CA ALA A 318 15.28 6.05 6.76
C ALA A 318 13.78 6.24 6.44
N MET A 319 12.99 5.18 6.57
CA MET A 319 11.55 5.22 6.32
C MET A 319 10.76 4.97 7.61
N ASN A 320 9.84 5.87 7.94
CA ASN A 320 8.82 5.64 8.95
C ASN A 320 7.49 5.23 8.28
N ALA A 321 7.10 3.96 8.44
CA ALA A 321 5.87 3.39 7.90
C ALA A 321 5.09 2.55 8.93
N SER A 322 5.43 2.64 10.22
CA SER A 322 5.03 1.66 11.25
C SER A 322 3.52 1.46 11.41
N THR A 323 2.71 2.48 11.13
CA THR A 323 1.24 2.45 11.28
C THR A 323 0.48 2.28 9.96
N VAL A 324 1.19 2.14 8.83
CA VAL A 324 0.58 2.07 7.50
C VAL A 324 1.04 0.86 6.72
N SER A 325 0.28 0.50 5.69
CA SER A 325 0.62 -0.59 4.79
C SER A 325 1.37 -0.06 3.56
N ILE A 326 2.34 -0.85 3.10
CA ILE A 326 3.10 -0.65 1.88
C ILE A 326 2.62 -1.64 0.83
N THR A 327 2.32 -1.15 -0.37
CA THR A 327 2.00 -1.99 -1.54
C THR A 327 3.08 -1.82 -2.59
N LYS A 328 3.64 -2.92 -3.10
CA LYS A 328 4.52 -2.93 -4.27
C LYS A 328 3.73 -3.40 -5.50
N ALA A 329 3.74 -2.58 -6.55
CA ALA A 329 3.13 -2.86 -7.85
C ALA A 329 4.13 -2.66 -9.01
N GLY A 330 3.75 -3.08 -10.21
CA GLY A 330 4.60 -3.05 -11.41
C GLY A 330 5.69 -4.12 -11.42
N ALA A 331 6.23 -4.42 -12.60
CA ALA A 331 7.13 -5.56 -12.81
C ALA A 331 8.57 -5.32 -12.29
N GLY A 332 8.98 -4.06 -12.08
CA GLY A 332 10.33 -3.70 -11.65
C GLY A 332 10.60 -3.91 -10.16
N THR A 333 11.74 -3.40 -9.71
CA THR A 333 12.26 -3.62 -8.36
C THR A 333 12.15 -2.36 -7.49
N VAL A 334 11.76 -2.52 -6.22
CA VAL A 334 12.02 -1.51 -5.18
C VAL A 334 13.01 -2.10 -4.19
N VAL A 335 14.07 -1.35 -3.88
CA VAL A 335 15.06 -1.72 -2.87
C VAL A 335 14.84 -0.83 -1.65
N PHE A 336 14.60 -1.42 -0.48
CA PHE A 336 14.52 -0.70 0.79
C PHE A 336 15.74 -0.98 1.66
N ALA A 337 16.12 -0.05 2.53
CA ALA A 337 17.09 -0.32 3.60
C ALA A 337 16.58 -1.40 4.57
N ASN A 338 15.31 -1.30 4.96
CA ASN A 338 14.50 -2.29 5.66
C ASN A 338 13.01 -1.94 5.48
N VAL A 339 12.11 -2.85 5.81
CA VAL A 339 10.67 -2.56 5.84
C VAL A 339 10.14 -2.71 7.26
N ARG A 340 9.63 -1.62 7.84
CA ARG A 340 9.00 -1.58 9.17
C ARG A 340 7.60 -0.97 9.06
N ALA A 341 6.59 -1.80 8.82
CA ALA A 341 5.26 -1.37 8.40
C ALA A 341 4.13 -2.22 8.99
N ALA A 342 2.91 -1.68 9.05
CA ALA A 342 1.72 -2.43 9.48
C ALA A 342 1.33 -3.55 8.50
N GLY A 343 1.79 -3.46 7.25
CA GLY A 343 1.67 -4.53 6.27
C GLY A 343 2.57 -4.32 5.07
N LEU A 344 3.02 -5.41 4.47
CA LEU A 344 3.74 -5.43 3.20
C LEU A 344 2.99 -6.32 2.21
N SER A 345 2.47 -5.72 1.14
CA SER A 345 1.81 -6.44 0.04
C SER A 345 2.63 -6.30 -1.23
N ILE A 346 3.03 -7.42 -1.83
CA ILE A 346 3.81 -7.45 -3.07
C ILE A 346 2.94 -8.04 -4.17
N GLY A 347 2.31 -7.15 -4.95
CA GLY A 347 1.40 -7.51 -6.03
C GLY A 347 2.12 -7.93 -7.32
N ALA A 348 3.32 -7.38 -7.57
CA ALA A 348 4.13 -7.69 -8.74
C ALA A 348 5.61 -7.28 -8.56
N GLY A 349 6.49 -7.91 -9.33
CA GLY A 349 7.92 -7.62 -9.35
C GLY A 349 8.62 -7.99 -8.05
N THR A 350 9.64 -7.20 -7.67
CA THR A 350 10.51 -7.51 -6.53
C THR A 350 10.52 -6.38 -5.51
N VAL A 351 10.38 -6.73 -4.23
CA VAL A 351 10.93 -5.95 -3.11
C VAL A 351 12.24 -6.60 -2.71
N ALA A 352 13.32 -5.84 -2.62
CA ALA A 352 14.60 -6.32 -2.10
C ALA A 352 15.03 -5.51 -0.89
N ILE A 353 15.62 -6.16 0.09
CA ILE A 353 16.25 -5.48 1.23
C ILE A 353 17.73 -5.25 0.92
N GLN A 354 18.25 -4.06 1.19
CA GLN A 354 19.68 -3.75 1.03
C GLN A 354 20.51 -4.68 1.91
N THR A 355 21.69 -5.11 1.44
CA THR A 355 22.57 -5.98 2.23
C THR A 355 23.02 -5.28 3.51
N ASN A 356 22.55 -5.75 4.67
CA ASN A 356 22.83 -5.15 5.96
C ASN A 356 22.53 -6.16 7.08
N GLY A 357 23.20 -7.33 7.03
CA GLY A 357 22.92 -8.52 7.86
C GLY A 357 23.18 -8.39 9.38
N GLY A 358 22.76 -7.27 9.98
CA GLY A 358 22.58 -7.08 11.41
C GLY A 358 21.28 -6.30 11.67
N ASP A 359 21.05 -5.92 12.93
CA ASP A 359 19.76 -5.44 13.46
C ASP A 359 19.10 -4.29 12.68
N THR A 360 19.90 -3.43 12.05
CA THR A 360 19.37 -2.29 11.29
C THR A 360 18.83 -2.67 9.91
N GLY A 361 19.19 -3.85 9.38
CA GLY A 361 18.64 -4.43 8.16
C GLY A 361 17.40 -5.28 8.38
N THR A 362 17.16 -5.73 9.62
CA THR A 362 16.00 -6.56 9.97
C THR A 362 14.69 -5.83 9.69
N SER A 363 13.83 -6.49 8.90
CA SER A 363 12.51 -6.02 8.53
C SER A 363 11.45 -6.55 9.51
N ARG A 364 10.41 -5.75 9.76
CA ARG A 364 9.29 -6.10 10.64
C ARG A 364 7.97 -5.68 10.00
N ALA A 365 7.19 -6.66 9.57
CA ALA A 365 5.88 -6.44 8.96
C ALA A 365 4.76 -6.92 9.88
N GLY A 366 3.64 -6.20 9.89
CA GLY A 366 2.38 -6.70 10.42
C GLY A 366 1.92 -7.92 9.63
N THR A 367 1.25 -7.67 8.51
CA THR A 367 0.94 -8.69 7.52
C THR A 367 2.01 -8.75 6.42
N LEU A 368 2.24 -9.94 5.85
CA LEU A 368 3.01 -10.14 4.63
C LEU A 368 2.16 -10.88 3.60
N SER A 369 2.00 -10.29 2.42
CA SER A 369 1.33 -10.91 1.28
C SER A 369 2.22 -10.86 0.05
N ILE A 370 2.43 -12.01 -0.60
CA ILE A 370 3.15 -12.14 -1.86
C ILE A 370 2.17 -12.71 -2.89
N ALA A 371 2.03 -12.04 -4.04
CA ALA A 371 1.14 -12.49 -5.09
C ALA A 371 1.44 -13.92 -5.55
N GLY A 372 0.40 -14.67 -5.91
CA GLY A 372 0.49 -16.07 -6.38
C GLY A 372 0.22 -17.13 -5.32
N GLY A 373 0.12 -16.76 -4.03
CA GLY A 373 -0.24 -17.70 -2.96
C GLY A 373 0.76 -18.87 -2.85
N ALA A 374 0.28 -20.10 -3.04
CA ALA A 374 1.11 -21.31 -2.98
C ALA A 374 2.16 -21.41 -4.12
N THR A 375 1.95 -20.68 -5.23
CA THR A 375 2.92 -20.54 -6.32
C THR A 375 3.23 -19.06 -6.52
N PRO A 376 4.11 -18.48 -5.69
CA PRO A 376 4.42 -17.07 -5.74
C PRO A 376 4.82 -16.58 -7.15
N THR A 377 4.32 -15.41 -7.54
CA THR A 377 4.63 -14.72 -8.79
C THR A 377 5.35 -13.39 -8.58
N ALA A 378 5.43 -12.94 -7.33
CA ALA A 378 6.22 -11.79 -6.90
C ALA A 378 7.27 -12.20 -5.86
N THR A 379 8.21 -11.30 -5.57
CA THR A 379 9.41 -11.65 -4.78
C THR A 379 9.64 -10.67 -3.64
N LEU A 380 9.88 -11.20 -2.44
CA LEU A 380 10.62 -10.52 -1.37
C LEU A 380 12.01 -11.15 -1.30
N ASP A 381 13.05 -10.42 -1.71
CA ASP A 381 14.44 -10.83 -1.59
C ASP A 381 15.06 -10.22 -0.34
N LEU A 382 15.26 -11.04 0.70
CA LEU A 382 15.87 -10.60 1.94
C LEU A 382 17.39 -10.42 1.82
N ARG A 383 18.02 -10.91 0.74
CA ARG A 383 19.48 -11.01 0.64
C ARG A 383 20.03 -11.67 1.91
N ASN A 384 20.85 -10.98 2.70
CA ASN A 384 21.43 -11.48 3.94
C ASN A 384 20.79 -10.90 5.20
N ASN A 385 19.52 -10.46 5.12
CA ASN A 385 18.79 -9.84 6.23
C ASN A 385 17.70 -10.75 6.78
N ASP A 386 17.19 -10.35 7.93
CA ASP A 386 16.22 -11.09 8.70
C ASP A 386 14.84 -10.41 8.65
N LEU A 387 13.79 -11.17 9.00
CA LEU A 387 12.40 -10.72 8.91
C LEU A 387 11.57 -11.21 10.10
N ILE A 388 10.76 -10.32 10.64
CA ILE A 388 9.71 -10.61 11.62
C ILE A 388 8.35 -10.36 10.97
N VAL A 389 7.46 -11.36 11.01
CA VAL A 389 6.05 -11.24 10.59
C VAL A 389 5.16 -11.43 11.81
N THR A 390 4.41 -10.40 12.19
CA THR A 390 3.65 -10.37 13.46
C THR A 390 2.18 -10.80 13.31
N SER A 391 1.68 -10.84 12.07
CA SER A 391 0.31 -11.28 11.73
C SER A 391 0.33 -12.08 10.43
N GLY A 392 0.81 -13.31 10.50
CA GLY A 392 0.84 -14.28 9.40
C GLY A 392 0.68 -15.71 9.90
N THR A 393 0.69 -16.69 8.99
CA THR A 393 0.71 -18.11 9.36
C THR A 393 2.08 -18.70 9.04
N TYR A 394 2.58 -19.56 9.93
CA TYR A 394 3.87 -20.21 9.75
C TYR A 394 3.94 -20.93 8.39
N ALA A 395 2.87 -21.67 8.05
CA ALA A 395 2.74 -22.37 6.77
C ALA A 395 2.83 -21.44 5.54
N ALA A 396 2.27 -20.23 5.58
CA ALA A 396 2.37 -19.31 4.44
C ALA A 396 3.82 -18.83 4.22
N ILE A 397 4.53 -18.55 5.31
CA ILE A 397 5.93 -18.12 5.27
C ILE A 397 6.84 -19.25 4.79
N THR A 398 6.73 -20.44 5.38
CA THR A 398 7.55 -21.59 4.98
C THR A 398 7.26 -22.06 3.56
N ASN A 399 6.00 -22.04 3.10
CA ASN A 399 5.67 -22.35 1.71
C ASN A 399 6.32 -21.35 0.72
N ALA A 400 6.30 -20.05 1.05
CA ALA A 400 6.94 -19.02 0.23
C ALA A 400 8.47 -19.18 0.16
N ILE A 401 9.10 -19.60 1.27
CA ILE A 401 10.54 -19.92 1.31
C ILE A 401 10.83 -21.19 0.52
N THR A 402 10.09 -22.27 0.75
CA THR A 402 10.31 -23.58 0.12
C THR A 402 10.23 -23.47 -1.40
N PHE A 403 9.20 -22.75 -1.90
CA PHE A 403 9.06 -22.51 -3.33
C PHE A 403 10.21 -21.70 -3.90
N ALA A 404 10.63 -20.61 -3.23
CA ALA A 404 11.75 -19.77 -3.65
C ALA A 404 13.11 -20.50 -3.61
N ARG A 405 13.33 -21.28 -2.55
CA ARG A 405 14.55 -22.07 -2.27
C ARG A 405 14.84 -23.04 -3.40
N ASN A 406 13.82 -23.75 -3.92
CA ASN A 406 13.95 -24.68 -5.05
C ASN A 406 15.18 -25.59 -4.94
N ALA A 407 15.24 -26.42 -3.89
CA ALA A 407 16.37 -27.30 -3.58
C ALA A 407 17.72 -26.56 -3.43
N GLY A 408 17.70 -25.34 -2.89
CA GLY A 408 18.89 -24.52 -2.64
C GLY A 408 19.36 -23.68 -3.83
N ALA A 409 18.65 -23.71 -4.97
CA ALA A 409 18.97 -22.88 -6.13
C ALA A 409 18.59 -21.40 -5.96
N TRP A 410 17.62 -21.07 -5.09
CA TRP A 410 17.16 -19.70 -4.79
C TRP A 410 16.80 -18.87 -6.04
N ASN A 411 16.20 -19.50 -7.05
CA ASN A 411 15.99 -18.93 -8.37
C ASN A 411 14.51 -18.77 -8.75
N ARG A 412 13.59 -18.89 -7.78
CA ARG A 412 12.14 -18.71 -7.99
C ARG A 412 11.61 -17.51 -7.19
N PRO A 413 10.45 -16.94 -7.60
CA PRO A 413 9.74 -15.96 -6.79
C PRO A 413 9.32 -16.51 -5.41
N GLY A 414 8.83 -15.64 -4.53
CA GLY A 414 8.47 -15.98 -3.14
C GLY A 414 9.30 -15.21 -2.13
N LEU A 415 9.51 -15.81 -0.95
CA LEU A 415 10.40 -15.27 0.07
C LEU A 415 11.80 -15.84 -0.16
N THR A 416 12.63 -15.10 -0.90
CA THR A 416 13.93 -15.57 -1.40
C THR A 416 15.11 -14.92 -0.68
N SER A 417 16.29 -15.50 -0.88
CA SER A 417 17.58 -14.93 -0.51
C SER A 417 18.57 -15.10 -1.66
N SER A 418 18.82 -14.02 -2.39
CA SER A 418 19.88 -14.02 -3.41
C SER A 418 21.27 -14.20 -2.80
N ALA A 419 21.47 -13.84 -1.53
CA ALA A 419 22.72 -14.08 -0.81
C ALA A 419 22.95 -15.57 -0.51
N ALA A 420 21.90 -16.31 -0.11
CA ALA A 420 21.96 -17.77 0.02
C ALA A 420 22.20 -18.43 -1.34
N GLY A 421 21.50 -17.96 -2.38
CA GLY A 421 21.73 -18.38 -3.76
C GLY A 421 23.16 -18.14 -4.26
N ALA A 422 23.84 -17.10 -3.77
CA ALA A 422 25.23 -16.78 -4.11
C ALA A 422 26.27 -17.41 -3.17
N ALA A 423 25.87 -17.98 -2.02
CA ALA A 423 26.79 -18.55 -1.04
C ALA A 423 27.66 -19.65 -1.66
N ASN A 424 28.96 -19.63 -1.34
CA ASN A 424 29.91 -20.66 -1.72
C ASN A 424 30.88 -20.93 -0.55
N PRO A 425 30.82 -22.12 0.08
CA PRO A 425 29.93 -23.25 -0.23
C PRO A 425 28.45 -22.95 0.09
N LYS A 426 27.51 -23.81 -0.33
CA LYS A 426 26.05 -23.62 -0.21
C LYS A 426 25.52 -23.88 1.22
N ASN A 427 26.16 -23.28 2.20
CA ASN A 427 25.90 -23.52 3.62
C ASN A 427 24.92 -22.54 4.28
N LYS A 428 24.37 -21.57 3.53
CA LYS A 428 23.44 -20.55 4.03
C LYS A 428 22.04 -20.69 3.43
N THR A 429 21.03 -20.30 4.21
CA THR A 429 19.61 -20.43 3.88
C THR A 429 18.76 -19.41 4.65
N LEU A 430 17.43 -19.48 4.49
CA LEU A 430 16.48 -18.82 5.37
C LEU A 430 15.85 -19.85 6.31
N GLY A 431 16.23 -19.80 7.59
CA GLY A 431 15.60 -20.57 8.66
C GLY A 431 14.33 -19.89 9.16
N THR A 432 13.44 -20.64 9.81
CA THR A 432 12.20 -20.09 10.40
C THR A 432 11.97 -20.61 11.80
N LEU A 433 11.54 -19.74 12.71
CA LEU A 433 11.06 -20.11 14.04
C LEU A 433 9.80 -19.32 14.36
N THR A 434 8.88 -19.93 15.10
CA THR A 434 7.88 -19.16 15.84
C THR A 434 8.55 -18.47 17.03
N GLY A 435 7.97 -17.37 17.52
CA GLY A 435 8.46 -16.73 18.74
C GLY A 435 8.43 -17.67 19.95
N THR A 436 7.50 -18.63 19.97
CA THR A 436 7.46 -19.70 20.99
C THR A 436 8.72 -20.57 20.95
N GLU A 437 9.12 -21.03 19.77
CA GLU A 437 10.33 -21.85 19.60
C GLU A 437 11.60 -21.06 19.88
N PHE A 438 11.68 -19.81 19.41
CA PHE A 438 12.82 -18.94 19.68
C PHE A 438 12.99 -18.67 21.18
N HIS A 439 11.92 -18.36 21.91
CA HIS A 439 12.00 -18.21 23.37
C HIS A 439 12.33 -19.52 24.10
N ALA A 440 11.94 -20.68 23.55
CA ALA A 440 12.30 -21.97 24.11
C ALA A 440 13.79 -22.29 23.91
N ALA A 441 14.40 -21.81 22.82
CA ALA A 441 15.84 -21.94 22.55
C ALA A 441 16.68 -20.90 23.30
N GLN A 442 16.36 -19.62 23.13
CA GLN A 442 17.19 -18.50 23.55
C GLN A 442 16.78 -17.92 24.91
N GLY A 443 15.64 -18.34 25.45
CA GLY A 443 15.07 -17.86 26.71
C GLY A 443 13.97 -16.82 26.53
N ALA A 444 13.07 -16.73 27.51
CA ALA A 444 11.82 -15.94 27.43
C ALA A 444 12.00 -14.41 27.29
N GLY A 445 13.21 -13.89 27.49
CA GLY A 445 13.55 -12.47 27.34
C GLY A 445 14.52 -12.18 26.20
N ALA A 446 14.82 -13.18 25.36
CA ALA A 446 15.73 -13.01 24.23
C ALA A 446 15.16 -12.00 23.21
N LEU A 447 16.05 -11.20 22.63
CA LEU A 447 15.72 -10.30 21.54
C LEU A 447 16.07 -10.96 20.21
N PHE A 448 15.21 -10.81 19.20
CA PHE A 448 15.52 -11.18 17.83
C PHE A 448 16.01 -9.94 17.09
N ASP A 449 17.31 -9.87 16.81
CA ASP A 449 17.99 -8.73 16.16
C ASP A 449 17.62 -7.36 16.78
N GLY A 450 17.63 -7.30 18.11
CA GLY A 450 17.29 -6.10 18.87
C GLY A 450 15.80 -5.84 19.07
N PHE A 451 14.91 -6.69 18.53
CA PHE A 451 13.47 -6.58 18.72
C PHE A 451 12.95 -7.49 19.83
N THR A 452 12.03 -6.97 20.63
CA THR A 452 11.11 -7.79 21.43
C THR A 452 10.11 -8.46 20.50
N ILE A 453 9.87 -9.75 20.70
CA ILE A 453 8.94 -10.54 19.88
C ILE A 453 7.82 -11.12 20.72
N ALA A 454 6.68 -11.40 20.09
CA ALA A 454 5.60 -12.18 20.68
C ALA A 454 5.76 -13.67 20.34
N ASN A 455 5.21 -14.56 21.18
CA ASN A 455 5.19 -16.01 20.91
C ASN A 455 4.51 -16.40 19.59
N THR A 456 3.63 -15.53 19.08
CA THR A 456 2.90 -15.67 17.82
C THR A 456 3.65 -15.13 16.61
N ASP A 457 4.74 -14.38 16.81
CA ASP A 457 5.54 -13.85 15.70
C ASP A 457 6.22 -15.00 14.94
N ILE A 458 6.39 -14.82 13.64
CA ILE A 458 7.17 -15.72 12.78
C ILE A 458 8.47 -15.00 12.45
N LEU A 459 9.58 -15.63 12.81
CA LEU A 459 10.93 -15.14 12.61
C LEU A 459 11.52 -15.88 11.42
N VAL A 460 12.17 -15.13 10.53
CA VAL A 460 12.93 -15.66 9.40
C VAL A 460 14.34 -15.12 9.53
N LYS A 461 15.32 -16.02 9.54
CA LYS A 461 16.73 -15.65 9.72
C LYS A 461 17.58 -16.13 8.55
N PHE A 462 18.42 -15.26 8.01
CA PHE A 462 19.52 -15.66 7.14
C PHE A 462 20.59 -16.36 7.98
N THR A 463 20.59 -17.69 7.96
CA THR A 463 21.44 -18.50 8.83
C THR A 463 22.07 -19.71 8.12
N TYR A 464 22.86 -20.49 8.85
CA TYR A 464 23.39 -21.78 8.41
C TYR A 464 22.28 -22.83 8.27
N TYR A 465 22.44 -23.77 7.34
CA TYR A 465 21.67 -25.01 7.42
C TYR A 465 21.98 -25.69 8.75
N GLY A 466 20.94 -25.92 9.55
CA GLY A 466 21.07 -26.58 10.85
C GLY A 466 21.37 -25.69 12.05
N ASP A 467 21.44 -24.36 11.91
CA ASP A 467 21.29 -23.46 13.07
C ASP A 467 19.80 -23.40 13.44
N VAL A 468 19.34 -24.43 14.14
CA VAL A 468 17.91 -24.68 14.40
C VAL A 468 17.39 -23.89 15.58
N ASP A 469 18.28 -23.24 16.34
CA ASP A 469 17.95 -22.46 17.52
C ASP A 469 18.23 -20.95 17.37
N PHE A 470 18.81 -20.53 16.24
CA PHE A 470 19.18 -19.14 15.88
C PHE A 470 20.28 -18.52 16.76
N ASN A 471 21.18 -19.32 17.30
CA ASN A 471 22.35 -18.81 18.04
C ASN A 471 23.52 -18.40 17.12
N GLY A 472 23.42 -18.68 15.81
CA GLY A 472 24.39 -18.29 14.78
C GLY A 472 25.56 -19.25 14.59
N VAL A 473 25.59 -20.38 15.29
CA VAL A 473 26.55 -21.47 15.12
C VAL A 473 25.82 -22.78 14.87
N VAL A 474 26.47 -23.71 14.18
CA VAL A 474 26.03 -25.11 14.14
C VAL A 474 26.88 -25.89 15.14
N ASP A 475 26.26 -26.48 16.16
CA ASP A 475 26.95 -27.24 17.19
C ASP A 475 26.13 -28.43 17.74
N PHE A 476 26.57 -28.99 18.88
CA PHE A 476 25.96 -30.17 19.49
C PHE A 476 24.48 -29.95 19.85
N ASP A 477 24.09 -28.75 20.26
CA ASP A 477 22.71 -28.48 20.65
C ASP A 477 21.78 -28.61 19.44
N ASP A 478 22.23 -28.20 18.26
CA ASP A 478 21.51 -28.41 16.99
C ASP A 478 21.39 -29.89 16.62
N TYR A 479 22.49 -30.63 16.72
CA TYR A 479 22.49 -32.08 16.46
C TYR A 479 21.55 -32.83 17.41
N SER A 480 21.52 -32.44 18.68
CA SER A 480 20.60 -33.06 19.66
C SER A 480 19.13 -32.87 19.28
N ARG A 481 18.80 -31.74 18.62
CA ARG A 481 17.43 -31.40 18.20
C ARG A 481 17.02 -32.15 16.94
N ILE A 482 17.88 -32.20 15.91
CA ILE A 482 17.61 -32.99 14.70
C ILE A 482 17.49 -34.48 15.01
N ASP A 483 18.35 -35.01 15.89
CA ASP A 483 18.26 -36.40 16.36
C ASP A 483 16.94 -36.66 17.09
N ALA A 484 16.50 -35.72 17.94
CA ALA A 484 15.21 -35.82 18.60
C ALA A 484 14.05 -35.73 17.58
N GLY A 485 14.18 -34.90 16.55
CA GLY A 485 13.21 -34.77 15.47
C GLY A 485 13.06 -36.05 14.67
N PHE A 486 14.19 -36.60 14.19
CA PHE A 486 14.28 -37.87 13.47
C PHE A 486 13.67 -39.02 14.28
N ASN A 487 14.12 -39.21 15.52
CA ASN A 487 13.68 -40.33 16.38
C ASN A 487 12.21 -40.26 16.80
N ASN A 488 11.60 -39.07 16.76
CA ASN A 488 10.20 -38.86 17.14
C ASN A 488 9.31 -38.49 15.94
N ASN A 489 9.80 -38.61 14.71
CA ASN A 489 9.08 -38.27 13.48
C ASN A 489 8.46 -36.86 13.51
N ARG A 490 9.20 -35.89 14.03
CA ARG A 490 8.80 -34.48 14.02
C ARG A 490 9.27 -33.81 12.72
N THR A 491 8.74 -32.62 12.45
CA THR A 491 9.03 -31.80 11.27
C THR A 491 9.16 -30.33 11.70
N GLY A 492 9.55 -29.46 10.77
CA GLY A 492 9.82 -28.05 10.99
C GLY A 492 11.26 -27.79 11.40
N TRP A 493 11.72 -26.59 11.08
CA TRP A 493 13.09 -26.14 11.27
C TRP A 493 13.64 -26.40 12.68
N PHE A 494 12.88 -26.07 13.72
CA PHE A 494 13.29 -26.28 15.13
C PHE A 494 13.55 -27.75 15.51
N ASN A 495 12.97 -28.69 14.75
CA ASN A 495 13.15 -30.13 14.92
C ASN A 495 14.14 -30.72 13.90
N GLY A 496 14.78 -29.91 13.06
CA GLY A 496 15.83 -30.35 12.14
C GLY A 496 15.38 -30.66 10.70
N ASP A 497 14.16 -30.32 10.31
CA ASP A 497 13.72 -30.31 8.90
C ASP A 497 14.17 -28.99 8.27
N VAL A 498 15.43 -28.97 7.82
CA VAL A 498 16.17 -27.76 7.40
C VAL A 498 16.04 -27.50 5.90
N ASP A 499 15.47 -28.44 5.16
CA ASP A 499 15.18 -28.31 3.74
C ASP A 499 13.69 -28.00 3.43
N TYR A 500 12.83 -28.10 4.45
CA TYR A 500 11.37 -27.90 4.43
C TYR A 500 10.57 -28.91 3.61
N ASN A 501 11.06 -30.15 3.48
CA ASN A 501 10.36 -31.20 2.75
C ASN A 501 9.27 -31.91 3.59
N GLY A 502 9.18 -31.61 4.90
CA GLY A 502 8.16 -32.13 5.81
C GLY A 502 8.56 -33.39 6.57
N ILE A 503 9.81 -33.86 6.41
CA ILE A 503 10.38 -35.04 7.04
C ILE A 503 11.80 -34.70 7.48
N VAL A 504 12.22 -35.19 8.64
CA VAL A 504 13.65 -35.16 9.02
C VAL A 504 14.29 -36.45 8.53
N ASP A 505 15.22 -36.37 7.59
CA ASP A 505 15.92 -37.53 7.05
C ASP A 505 17.39 -37.26 6.68
N PHE A 506 17.99 -38.13 5.86
CA PHE A 506 19.40 -38.05 5.51
C PHE A 506 19.74 -36.79 4.69
N ASP A 507 18.77 -36.20 3.97
CA ASP A 507 18.99 -34.97 3.21
C ASP A 507 19.24 -33.81 4.18
N ASP A 508 18.52 -33.74 5.30
CA ASP A 508 18.75 -32.74 6.36
C ASP A 508 20.11 -32.91 7.04
N TYR A 509 20.47 -34.16 7.40
CA TYR A 509 21.78 -34.47 7.97
C TYR A 509 22.92 -34.08 7.03
N SER A 510 22.75 -34.25 5.72
CA SER A 510 23.75 -33.84 4.74
C SER A 510 23.97 -32.32 4.73
N LEU A 511 22.91 -31.53 4.91
CA LEU A 511 22.95 -30.06 4.89
C LEU A 511 23.58 -29.50 6.18
N ILE A 512 23.20 -30.00 7.35
CA ILE A 512 23.79 -29.57 8.64
C ILE A 512 25.27 -29.98 8.73
N ASP A 513 25.63 -31.20 8.32
CA ASP A 513 27.02 -31.66 8.32
C ASP A 513 27.89 -30.82 7.40
N GLN A 514 27.34 -30.42 6.23
CA GLN A 514 28.04 -29.54 5.32
C GLN A 514 28.29 -28.16 5.95
N ALA A 515 27.28 -27.60 6.60
CA ALA A 515 27.40 -26.32 7.29
C ALA A 515 28.43 -26.40 8.43
N PHE A 516 28.37 -27.45 9.25
CA PHE A 516 29.29 -27.65 10.37
C PHE A 516 30.74 -27.87 9.91
N ASN A 517 30.94 -28.65 8.85
CA ASN A 517 32.27 -28.88 8.27
C ASN A 517 32.84 -27.64 7.59
N THR A 518 31.97 -26.78 7.02
CA THR A 518 32.41 -25.49 6.49
C THR A 518 32.81 -24.54 7.62
N GLN A 519 31.97 -24.43 8.65
CA GLN A 519 32.24 -23.62 9.84
C GLN A 519 33.55 -24.04 10.53
N SER A 520 33.81 -25.35 10.60
CA SER A 520 34.99 -25.94 11.26
C SER A 520 36.25 -26.00 10.38
N GLY A 521 36.16 -25.62 9.10
CA GLY A 521 37.30 -25.69 8.16
C GLY A 521 37.70 -27.11 7.74
N THR A 522 36.85 -28.10 7.97
CA THR A 522 37.11 -29.53 7.71
C THR A 522 36.50 -30.03 6.40
N LEU A 523 35.78 -29.19 5.66
CA LEU A 523 35.04 -29.56 4.44
C LEU A 523 35.87 -30.37 3.43
N ARG A 524 37.12 -29.97 3.16
CA ARG A 524 37.98 -30.69 2.20
C ARG A 524 38.21 -32.15 2.61
N ARG A 525 38.40 -32.41 3.90
CA ARG A 525 38.63 -33.76 4.41
C ARG A 525 37.34 -34.59 4.36
N ALA A 526 36.21 -33.98 4.72
CA ALA A 526 34.90 -34.60 4.58
C ALA A 526 34.63 -35.03 3.12
N MET A 527 34.92 -34.16 2.15
CA MET A 527 34.76 -34.47 0.72
C MET A 527 35.62 -35.65 0.28
N ALA A 528 36.92 -35.67 0.65
CA ALA A 528 37.83 -36.76 0.28
C ALA A 528 37.42 -38.11 0.90
N TYR A 529 36.83 -38.08 2.09
CA TYR A 529 36.26 -39.26 2.73
C TYR A 529 34.98 -39.73 2.01
N LEU A 530 34.10 -38.82 1.60
CA LEU A 530 32.81 -39.16 0.98
C LEU A 530 32.91 -39.53 -0.50
N ASP A 531 33.76 -38.87 -1.27
CA ASP A 531 33.98 -39.17 -2.70
C ASP A 531 34.82 -40.46 -2.93
N GLY A 532 35.40 -40.99 -1.85
CA GLY A 532 36.17 -42.22 -1.84
C GLY A 532 37.62 -42.07 -2.28
N SER A 533 38.10 -40.85 -2.57
CA SER A 533 39.51 -40.59 -2.90
C SER A 533 40.44 -40.92 -1.73
N ASP A 534 39.96 -40.79 -0.49
CA ASP A 534 40.65 -41.22 0.72
C ASP A 534 39.68 -41.60 1.85
N ARG A 535 39.27 -42.89 1.86
CA ARG A 535 38.43 -43.52 2.91
C ARG A 535 39.19 -43.88 4.20
N SER A 536 40.44 -43.45 4.39
CA SER A 536 41.17 -43.75 5.64
C SER A 536 40.55 -43.02 6.83
N ASP A 537 40.75 -43.52 8.05
CA ASP A 537 40.33 -42.79 9.26
C ASP A 537 41.37 -41.72 9.69
N VAL A 538 42.48 -41.62 8.97
CA VAL A 538 43.56 -40.68 9.28
C VAL A 538 43.04 -39.24 9.11
N GLY A 539 43.19 -38.41 10.13
CA GLY A 539 42.75 -37.02 10.10
C GLY A 539 41.23 -36.82 10.19
N MET A 540 40.48 -37.84 10.64
CA MET A 540 39.04 -37.77 10.96
C MET A 540 38.78 -37.44 12.44
N ASP A 541 39.76 -36.86 13.14
CA ASP A 541 39.71 -36.62 14.59
C ASP A 541 38.77 -35.46 15.00
N ALA A 542 38.42 -34.58 14.06
CA ALA A 542 37.56 -33.44 14.34
C ALA A 542 36.10 -33.89 14.53
N PRO A 543 35.34 -33.30 15.49
CA PRO A 543 33.95 -33.69 15.74
C PRO A 543 33.06 -33.64 14.49
N SER A 544 33.21 -32.61 13.65
CA SER A 544 32.52 -32.46 12.37
C SER A 544 32.80 -33.58 11.37
N LEU A 545 34.01 -34.15 11.39
CA LEU A 545 34.40 -35.29 10.55
C LEU A 545 33.92 -36.62 11.12
N GLN A 546 33.88 -36.75 12.45
CA GLN A 546 33.33 -37.93 13.11
C GLN A 546 31.84 -38.09 12.81
N LEU A 547 31.08 -36.99 12.80
CA LEU A 547 29.67 -36.99 12.40
C LEU A 547 29.49 -37.42 10.94
N VAL A 548 30.34 -36.94 10.03
CA VAL A 548 30.32 -37.38 8.62
C VAL A 548 30.55 -38.89 8.51
N ALA A 549 31.53 -39.45 9.23
CA ALA A 549 31.79 -40.88 9.23
C ALA A 549 30.62 -41.67 9.83
N TYR A 550 30.02 -41.16 10.90
CA TYR A 550 28.86 -41.76 11.56
C TYR A 550 27.63 -41.78 10.64
N HIS A 551 27.25 -40.64 10.06
CA HIS A 551 26.10 -40.56 9.17
C HIS A 551 26.29 -41.34 7.87
N LEU A 552 27.51 -41.43 7.34
CA LEU A 552 27.81 -42.36 6.24
C LEU A 552 27.54 -43.82 6.63
N GLN A 553 27.90 -44.23 7.84
CA GLN A 553 27.62 -45.60 8.32
C GLN A 553 26.12 -45.84 8.52
N GLN A 554 25.39 -44.83 8.98
CA GLN A 554 23.95 -44.92 9.23
C GLN A 554 23.11 -44.93 7.95
N PHE A 555 23.39 -43.99 7.02
CA PHE A 555 22.55 -43.72 5.85
C PHE A 555 23.16 -44.23 4.54
N GLY A 556 24.44 -44.60 4.53
CA GLY A 556 25.14 -45.12 3.36
C GLY A 556 25.39 -44.06 2.28
N GLU A 557 25.54 -44.53 1.04
CA GLU A 557 25.96 -43.68 -0.09
C GLU A 557 24.92 -42.63 -0.52
N GLN A 558 23.66 -42.74 -0.06
CA GLN A 558 22.65 -41.70 -0.32
C GLN A 558 22.99 -40.39 0.42
N TYR A 559 23.44 -40.50 1.67
CA TYR A 559 23.96 -39.36 2.43
C TYR A 559 25.20 -38.77 1.76
N ALA A 560 26.15 -39.61 1.30
CA ALA A 560 27.34 -39.13 0.61
C ALA A 560 26.98 -38.35 -0.67
N ALA A 561 26.01 -38.84 -1.45
CA ALA A 561 25.53 -38.16 -2.64
C ALA A 561 24.86 -36.81 -2.32
N GLY A 562 24.00 -36.75 -1.28
CA GLY A 562 23.38 -35.49 -0.83
C GLY A 562 24.41 -34.45 -0.40
N PHE A 563 25.38 -34.87 0.42
CA PHE A 563 26.47 -34.01 0.89
C PHE A 563 27.30 -33.48 -0.28
N LEU A 564 27.71 -34.35 -1.22
CA LEU A 564 28.54 -33.94 -2.36
C LEU A 564 27.78 -33.05 -3.35
N ASN A 565 26.50 -33.33 -3.63
CA ASN A 565 25.68 -32.52 -4.53
C ASN A 565 25.43 -31.10 -4.02
N SER A 566 25.44 -30.91 -2.70
CA SER A 566 25.31 -29.60 -2.09
C SER A 566 26.62 -28.80 -2.12
N VAL A 567 27.78 -29.41 -2.37
CA VAL A 567 29.06 -28.71 -2.52
C VAL A 567 29.27 -28.35 -4.00
N PRO A 568 29.39 -27.06 -4.36
CA PRO A 568 29.79 -26.70 -5.71
C PRO A 568 31.17 -27.28 -6.03
N GLU A 569 31.27 -28.05 -7.13
CA GLU A 569 32.55 -28.55 -7.63
C GLU A 569 33.59 -27.42 -7.65
N PRO A 570 34.80 -27.62 -7.09
CA PRO A 570 35.84 -26.61 -7.19
C PRO A 570 36.11 -26.37 -8.67
N THR A 571 35.88 -25.13 -9.12
CA THR A 571 36.38 -24.65 -10.41
C THR A 571 37.91 -24.63 -10.34
N SER A 572 38.53 -25.78 -10.53
CA SER A 572 39.98 -25.95 -10.51
C SER A 572 40.41 -27.13 -11.40
N ALA A 573 40.39 -26.90 -12.72
CA ALA A 573 41.49 -27.22 -13.63
C ALA A 573 42.19 -28.61 -13.66
N LEU A 574 41.74 -29.68 -12.99
CA LEU A 574 42.47 -30.97 -13.00
C LEU A 574 41.65 -32.25 -13.21
N ALA A 575 40.33 -32.19 -13.38
CA ALA A 575 39.49 -33.39 -13.52
C ALA A 575 39.26 -33.89 -14.96
N LEU A 576 40.15 -33.58 -15.93
CA LEU A 576 40.04 -34.09 -17.32
C LEU A 576 41.14 -35.08 -17.74
N SER A 577 41.89 -35.66 -16.80
CA SER A 577 42.95 -36.64 -17.12
C SER A 577 42.79 -38.02 -16.47
N GLY A 578 41.78 -38.24 -15.63
CA GLY A 578 41.58 -39.53 -14.93
C GLY A 578 40.67 -40.55 -15.63
N LEU A 579 39.67 -40.10 -16.40
CA LEU A 579 38.61 -40.98 -16.93
C LEU A 579 38.92 -41.65 -18.29
N ALA A 580 40.03 -41.31 -18.95
CA ALA A 580 40.45 -41.94 -20.20
C ALA A 580 41.41 -43.14 -20.01
N ALA A 581 42.01 -43.32 -18.82
CA ALA A 581 43.04 -44.35 -18.60
C ALA A 581 42.50 -45.73 -18.15
N LEU A 582 41.25 -45.80 -17.67
CA LEU A 582 40.65 -47.05 -17.14
C LEU A 582 39.85 -47.85 -18.17
N ALA A 583 39.57 -47.30 -19.35
CA ALA A 583 38.91 -48.03 -20.44
C ALA A 583 39.88 -48.74 -21.41
N ALA A 584 41.19 -48.47 -21.34
CA ALA A 584 42.18 -49.00 -22.30
C ALA A 584 43.00 -50.21 -21.79
N SER A 585 42.89 -50.62 -20.52
CA SER A 585 43.75 -51.68 -19.95
C SER A 585 43.07 -53.04 -19.70
N ARG A 586 41.78 -53.20 -20.01
CA ARG A 586 41.06 -54.50 -19.89
C ARG A 586 40.58 -55.05 -21.23
N ARG A 587 41.48 -55.21 -22.20
CA ARG A 587 41.30 -56.18 -23.31
C ARG A 587 42.63 -56.65 -23.90
N ARG A 588 43.42 -57.37 -23.11
CA ARG A 588 44.41 -58.31 -23.66
C ARG A 588 44.69 -59.47 -22.70
N ARG A 589 44.46 -60.68 -23.24
CA ARG A 589 44.88 -62.02 -22.78
C ARG A 589 44.00 -62.75 -21.75
N ARG A 590 43.18 -63.67 -22.27
CA ARG A 590 43.29 -65.10 -21.89
C ARG A 590 43.52 -65.91 -23.17
N ARG A 591 44.66 -66.61 -23.22
CA ARG A 591 44.93 -67.76 -24.12
C ARG A 591 44.46 -69.01 -23.37
N ASN A 592 43.68 -69.84 -24.03
CA ASN A 592 44.01 -71.23 -24.36
C ASN A 592 43.10 -71.66 -25.51
#